data_AF-A0A5Q4DYS6-F1
#
_entry.id   AF-A0A5Q4DYS6-F1
#
_cell.length_a   1.000
_cell.length_b   1.000
_cell.length_c   1.000
_cell.angle_alpha   90.00
_cell.angle_beta   90.00
_cell.angle_gamma   90.00
#
_symmetry.space_group_name_H-M   'P 1'
#
loop_
_entity.id
_entity.type
_entity.pdbx_description
1 polymer ?
#
loop_
_entity_poly.entity_id
_entity_poly.type
_entity_poly.pdbx_seq_one_letter_code
_entity_poly.pdbx_strand_id
1 'polypeptide(L)'
;MTATTATRHHQQVLTLRSQGKSLQRFTAEVNQVVRASGVETGLCTVFLRHTSASLIIQENADPDVLVDLENFLAKLVPEGNHYIHSTEGPDDM
;
A
#
# COMPACT_ATOMS: atom_id res chain seq x y z
N MET A 1 -31.05 9.94 -28.30
CA MET A 1 -31.28 9.31 -26.99
C MET A 1 -29.90 8.96 -26.43
N THR A 2 -29.35 9.81 -25.56
CA THR A 2 -28.11 9.54 -24.85
C THR A 2 -28.42 8.53 -23.75
N ALA A 3 -27.95 7.29 -23.90
CA ALA A 3 -28.05 6.31 -22.84
C ALA A 3 -27.31 6.84 -21.62
N THR A 4 -27.99 6.96 -20.48
CA THR A 4 -27.36 7.25 -19.20
C THR A 4 -26.55 6.02 -18.82
N THR A 5 -25.23 6.05 -19.03
CA THR A 5 -24.35 4.96 -18.59
C THR A 5 -24.40 4.90 -17.08
N ALA A 6 -24.99 3.84 -16.52
CA ALA A 6 -25.01 3.63 -15.08
C ALA A 6 -23.57 3.50 -14.56
N THR A 7 -23.20 4.33 -13.58
CA THR A 7 -21.89 4.25 -12.94
C THR A 7 -21.74 2.92 -12.23
N ARG A 8 -20.80 2.10 -12.69
CA ARG A 8 -20.45 0.84 -12.03
C ARG A 8 -19.54 1.12 -10.83
N HIS A 9 -19.92 0.61 -9.67
CA HIS A 9 -19.12 0.68 -8.45
C HIS A 9 -18.77 -0.74 -7.99
N HIS A 10 -17.52 -0.96 -7.59
CA HIS A 10 -17.02 -2.22 -7.07
C HIS A 10 -16.11 -1.93 -5.86
N GLN A 11 -16.29 -2.69 -4.79
CA GLN A 11 -15.50 -2.56 -3.57
C GLN A 11 -15.15 -3.95 -3.04
N GLN A 12 -13.88 -4.14 -2.70
CA GLN A 12 -13.39 -5.38 -2.13
C GLN A 12 -12.35 -5.07 -1.04
N VAL A 13 -12.39 -5.83 0.05
CA VAL A 13 -11.35 -5.79 1.08
C VAL A 13 -10.25 -6.79 0.73
N LEU A 14 -9.01 -6.31 0.67
CA LEU A 14 -7.82 -7.15 0.56
C LEU A 14 -7.15 -7.29 1.92
N THR A 15 -6.80 -8.51 2.29
CA THR A 15 -5.99 -8.79 3.50
C THR A 15 -4.62 -9.24 3.05
N LEU A 16 -3.60 -8.44 3.37
CA LEU A 16 -2.21 -8.72 3.06
C LEU A 16 -1.50 -9.14 4.35
N ARG A 17 -0.58 -10.10 4.24
CA ARG A 17 0.26 -10.51 5.37
C ARG A 17 1.66 -9.98 5.16
N SER A 18 2.10 -9.10 6.05
CA SER A 18 3.50 -8.66 6.12
C SER A 18 4.29 -9.51 7.13
N GLN A 19 5.60 -9.58 6.92
CA GLN A 19 6.55 -10.15 7.88
C GLN A 19 7.59 -9.09 8.20
N GLY A 20 7.50 -8.49 9.39
CA GLY A 20 8.36 -7.38 9.79
C GLY A 20 8.24 -6.16 8.85
N LYS A 21 9.21 -5.26 9.00
CA LYS A 21 9.36 -4.06 8.16
C LYS A 21 9.89 -4.45 6.78
N SER A 22 9.12 -4.16 5.74
CA SER A 22 9.49 -4.45 4.35
C SER A 22 8.65 -3.67 3.36
N LEU A 23 9.16 -3.51 2.15
CA LEU A 23 8.40 -3.05 0.99
C LEU A 23 7.84 -4.25 0.22
N GLN A 24 6.52 -4.46 0.35
CA GLN A 24 5.85 -5.58 -0.29
C GLN A 24 5.01 -5.12 -1.49
N ARG A 25 5.22 -5.81 -2.63
CA ARG A 25 4.43 -5.58 -3.84
C ARG A 25 3.11 -6.34 -3.76
N PHE A 26 1.99 -5.64 -3.92
CA PHE A 26 0.64 -6.22 -3.97
C PHE A 26 -0.16 -5.81 -5.23
N THR A 27 0.56 -5.42 -6.28
CA THR A 27 -0.04 -4.96 -7.55
C THR A 27 -0.88 -6.04 -8.23
N ALA A 28 -0.51 -7.32 -8.07
CA ALA A 28 -1.25 -8.43 -8.67
C ALA A 28 -2.66 -8.56 -8.07
N GLU A 29 -2.77 -8.38 -6.76
CA GLU A 29 -4.00 -8.42 -5.98
C GLU A 29 -4.92 -7.27 -6.37
N VAL A 30 -4.38 -6.05 -6.51
CA VAL A 30 -5.15 -4.89 -7.02
C VAL A 30 -5.64 -5.16 -8.45
N ASN A 31 -4.77 -5.69 -9.32
CA ASN A 31 -5.15 -6.02 -10.69
C ASN A 31 -6.27 -7.07 -10.77
N GLN A 32 -6.29 -8.03 -9.86
CA GLN A 32 -7.38 -9.01 -9.78
C GLN A 32 -8.71 -8.33 -9.43
N VAL A 33 -8.71 -7.41 -8.45
CA VAL A 33 -9.91 -6.64 -8.07
C VAL A 33 -10.38 -5.74 -9.21
N VAL A 34 -9.46 -5.03 -9.87
CA VAL A 34 -9.79 -4.17 -11.01
C VAL A 34 -10.40 -4.99 -12.15
N ARG A 35 -9.84 -6.16 -12.49
CA ARG A 35 -10.41 -7.06 -13.51
C ARG A 35 -11.80 -7.57 -13.10
N ALA A 36 -11.97 -7.98 -11.85
CA ALA A 36 -13.25 -8.46 -11.33
C ALA A 36 -14.32 -7.36 -11.30
N SER A 37 -13.92 -6.08 -11.23
CA SER A 37 -14.85 -4.96 -11.24
C SER A 37 -15.62 -4.83 -12.56
N GLY A 38 -15.04 -5.24 -13.70
CA GLY A 38 -15.61 -5.02 -15.03
C GLY A 38 -15.72 -3.54 -15.43
N VAL A 39 -15.00 -2.63 -14.76
CA VAL A 39 -14.91 -1.21 -15.12
C VAL A 39 -13.83 -1.04 -16.18
N GLU A 40 -14.20 -0.57 -17.37
CA GLU A 40 -13.25 -0.32 -18.47
C GLU A 40 -12.49 0.99 -18.31
N THR A 41 -13.15 2.02 -17.78
CA THR A 41 -12.55 3.34 -17.52
C THR A 41 -13.19 3.92 -16.27
N GLY A 42 -12.37 4.29 -15.29
CA GLY A 42 -12.83 4.80 -14.01
C GLY A 42 -11.68 5.08 -13.05
N LEU A 43 -12.02 5.25 -11.77
CA LEU A 43 -11.06 5.49 -10.69
C LEU A 43 -10.90 4.25 -9.82
N CYS A 44 -9.66 3.85 -9.55
CA CYS A 44 -9.33 2.86 -8.53
C CYS A 44 -8.78 3.58 -7.30
N THR A 45 -9.47 3.48 -6.17
CA THR A 45 -9.01 4.02 -4.89
C THR A 45 -8.56 2.87 -4.00
N VAL A 46 -7.31 2.92 -3.55
CA VAL A 46 -6.77 1.98 -2.56
C VAL A 46 -6.67 2.70 -1.23
N PHE A 47 -7.36 2.17 -0.21
CA PHE A 47 -7.40 2.76 1.12
C PHE A 47 -6.78 1.79 2.14
N LEU A 48 -5.79 2.27 2.88
CA LEU A 48 -5.12 1.53 3.93
C LEU A 48 -5.82 1.76 5.27
N ARG A 49 -6.17 0.68 5.96
CA ARG A 49 -6.90 0.70 7.24
C ARG A 49 -5.98 0.61 8.46
N HIS A 50 -4.70 0.95 8.30
CA HIS A 50 -3.65 0.86 9.31
C HIS A 50 -2.84 2.16 9.34
N THR A 51 -2.38 2.56 10.53
CA THR A 51 -1.58 3.77 10.76
C THR A 51 -0.08 3.52 10.70
N SER A 52 0.37 2.29 10.94
CA SER A 52 1.77 1.85 10.96
C SER A 52 2.27 1.31 9.61
N ALA A 53 1.55 1.59 8.51
CA ALA A 53 1.95 1.20 7.17
C ALA A 53 1.61 2.30 6.17
N SER A 54 2.18 2.22 4.96
CA SER A 54 1.96 3.20 3.89
C SER A 54 1.70 2.50 2.56
N LEU A 55 0.97 3.18 1.68
CA LEU A 55 0.81 2.79 0.29
C LEU A 55 1.71 3.67 -0.57
N ILE A 56 2.46 3.05 -1.47
CA ILE A 56 3.37 3.75 -2.35
C ILE A 56 3.26 3.24 -3.78
N ILE A 57 3.45 4.15 -4.74
CA ILE A 57 3.63 3.83 -6.16
C ILE A 57 5.08 4.21 -6.49
N GLN A 58 5.88 3.23 -6.88
CA GLN A 58 7.33 3.36 -7.07
C GLN A 58 7.78 2.53 -8.26
N GLU A 59 8.99 2.78 -8.75
CA GLU A 59 9.69 1.84 -9.63
C GLU A 59 10.01 0.56 -8.85
N ASN A 60 9.67 -0.59 -9.45
CA ASN A 60 9.88 -1.88 -8.83
C ASN A 60 10.33 -2.94 -9.86
N ALA A 61 11.05 -2.47 -10.89
CA ALA A 61 11.66 -3.29 -11.93
C ALA A 61 13.04 -3.81 -11.48
N ASP A 62 13.79 -2.96 -10.77
CA ASP A 62 15.06 -3.32 -10.14
C ASP A 62 14.83 -3.61 -8.64
N PRO A 63 15.15 -4.83 -8.15
CA PRO A 63 15.03 -5.15 -6.72
C PRO A 63 15.94 -4.28 -5.83
N ASP A 64 17.03 -3.73 -6.35
CA ASP A 64 17.96 -2.90 -5.56
C ASP A 64 17.31 -1.58 -5.11
N VAL A 65 16.37 -1.04 -5.90
CA VAL A 65 15.60 0.16 -5.53
C VAL A 65 14.78 -0.05 -4.26
N LEU A 66 14.26 -1.26 -4.03
CA LEU A 66 13.55 -1.58 -2.79
C LEU A 66 14.50 -1.56 -1.59
N VAL A 67 15.68 -2.16 -1.74
CA VAL A 67 16.70 -2.22 -0.70
C VAL A 67 17.20 -0.82 -0.36
N ASP A 68 17.45 0.01 -1.37
CA ASP A 68 17.89 1.40 -1.18
C ASP A 68 16.82 2.24 -0.47
N LEU A 69 15.55 2.08 -0.83
CA LEU A 69 14.45 2.79 -0.19
C LEU A 69 14.25 2.34 1.26
N GLU A 70 14.33 1.04 1.54
CA GLU A 70 14.30 0.51 2.92
C GLU A 70 15.45 1.07 3.76
N ASN A 71 16.67 1.05 3.20
CA ASN A 71 17.87 1.59 3.85
C ASN A 71 17.75 3.10 4.10
N PHE A 72 17.21 3.85 3.13
CA PHE A 72 16.98 5.27 3.27
C PHE A 72 15.99 5.58 4.40
N LEU A 73 14.85 4.88 4.44
CA LEU A 73 13.83 5.07 5.49
C LEU A 73 14.38 4.71 6.87
N ALA A 74 15.12 3.61 6.99
CA ALA A 74 15.74 3.19 8.25
C ALA A 74 16.79 4.19 8.75
N LYS A 75 17.47 4.92 7.86
CA LYS A 75 18.41 5.99 8.23
C LYS A 75 17.69 7.30 8.57
N LEU A 76 16.62 7.62 7.87
CA LEU A 76 15.87 8.87 8.03
C LEU A 76 15.05 8.89 9.32
N VAL A 77 14.42 7.76 9.64
CA VAL A 77 13.55 7.57 10.81
C VAL A 77 13.97 6.27 11.49
N PRO A 78 15.08 6.28 12.26
CA PRO A 78 15.60 5.08 12.90
C PRO A 78 14.68 4.66 14.04
N GLU A 79 14.47 3.35 14.18
CA GLU A 79 13.72 2.77 15.30
C GLU A 79 14.42 3.01 16.64
N GLY A 80 13.66 3.26 17.71
CA GLY A 80 14.21 3.28 19.07
C GLY A 80 13.50 4.19 20.09
N ASN A 81 14.04 4.19 21.30
CA ASN A 81 13.42 4.83 22.47
C ASN A 81 13.59 6.36 22.53
N HIS A 82 13.98 7.02 21.44
CA HIS A 82 14.14 8.48 21.37
C HIS A 82 12.85 9.22 21.00
N TYR A 83 11.79 8.50 20.64
CA TYR A 83 10.48 9.08 20.40
C TYR A 83 9.66 9.23 21.67
N ILE A 84 8.89 10.31 21.74
CA ILE A 84 7.94 10.57 22.85
C ILE A 84 6.80 9.53 22.81
N HIS A 85 6.33 9.19 21.60
CA HIS A 85 5.38 8.11 21.38
C HIS A 85 6.09 6.77 21.60
N SER A 86 5.68 6.02 22.63
CA SER A 86 6.34 4.77 23.05
C SER A 86 5.35 3.75 23.61
N THR A 87 4.05 3.98 23.42
CA THR A 87 2.99 3.14 24.00
C THR A 87 2.75 1.85 23.24
N GLU A 88 3.26 1.74 22.01
CA GLU A 88 2.93 0.65 21.08
C GLU A 88 4.05 -0.39 20.94
N GLY A 89 5.25 -0.12 21.49
CA GLY A 89 6.40 -1.02 21.45
C GLY A 89 7.66 -0.32 20.92
N PRO A 90 8.84 -0.94 21.09
CA PRO A 90 10.11 -0.42 20.58
C PRO A 90 10.26 -0.57 19.05
N ASP A 91 9.31 -1.25 18.39
CA ASP A 91 9.26 -1.50 16.94
C ASP A 91 8.25 -0.62 16.20
N ASP A 92 7.46 0.17 16.92
CA ASP A 92 6.51 1.14 16.34
C ASP A 92 7.20 2.48 16.02
N MET A 93 8.18 2.85 16.85
CA MET A 93 8.93 4.09 16.78
C MET A 93 10.41 3.82 17.01
#